data_AF-A0A522C230-F1
#
_entry.id   AF-A0A522C230-F1
#
_cell.length_a   1.000
_cell.length_b   1.000
_cell.length_c   1.000
_cell.angle_alpha   90.00
_cell.angle_beta   90.00
_cell.angle_gamma   90.00
#
_symmetry.space_group_name_H-M   'P 1'
#
loop_
_entity.id
_entity.type
_entity.pdbx_description
1 polymer ?
#
loop_
_entity_poly.entity_id
_entity_poly.type
_entity_poly.pdbx_seq_one_letter_code
_entity_poly.pdbx_strand_id
1 'polypeptide(L)'
;MAFIRTGPMKIFPLLIALLIAGCSSTEKIPVMPAAQDSPEEILRAGEIWQKVEERNKTVENNPEWIDNSYTGIKVRSLSTLPIGKYADYKKFLDDGKVYIINHPAYYTFFHHPRINGKDQSATKGIMDIFLEKSNASWEGSSENGATKRYKKEFADIMREFERIENNFMEFKSTEEKLVILIIPGNYKKYSNYVYKNGRDEYARYINAVTNLSESVLYLESKKPNRGLLIDEDLNTLAEFLQKAGATSVLLGGEYIGRCEEEFYKQLSGALGAAIPVEIVPELSPVSPEDMNRRMKDLLDADNKLDVRAATYNILNDKYEKLETCPKIRNLKSRMTYEKPGEKQH
;
A
#
# COMPACT_ATOMS: atom_id res chain seq x y z
N MET A 1 -82.41 -23.20 -2.05
CA MET A 1 -81.06 -23.68 -2.44
C MET A 1 -80.04 -22.67 -1.94
N ALA A 2 -78.97 -23.15 -1.29
CA ALA A 2 -78.17 -22.41 -0.32
C ALA A 2 -77.26 -21.33 -0.94
N PHE A 3 -77.30 -20.13 -0.34
CA PHE A 3 -76.37 -19.03 -0.55
C PHE A 3 -75.05 -19.30 0.18
N ILE A 4 -73.93 -19.33 -0.54
CA ILE A 4 -72.59 -19.31 0.06
C ILE A 4 -72.13 -17.85 0.12
N ARG A 5 -72.07 -17.31 1.35
CA ARG A 5 -71.45 -16.02 1.67
C ARG A 5 -69.92 -16.17 1.64
N THR A 6 -69.25 -15.50 0.72
CA THR A 6 -67.79 -15.29 0.76
C THR A 6 -67.49 -14.03 1.58
N GLY A 7 -66.98 -14.19 2.80
CA GLY A 7 -66.45 -13.09 3.60
C GLY A 7 -65.04 -12.69 3.15
N PRO A 8 -64.60 -11.45 3.41
CA PRO A 8 -63.27 -10.97 3.03
C PRO A 8 -62.19 -11.59 3.94
N MET A 9 -61.22 -12.30 3.35
CA MET A 9 -60.00 -12.75 4.03
C MET A 9 -59.12 -11.55 4.36
N LYS A 10 -59.09 -11.16 5.65
CA LYS A 10 -58.04 -10.32 6.22
C LYS A 10 -56.83 -11.19 6.55
N ILE A 11 -55.97 -11.45 5.56
CA ILE A 11 -54.62 -12.00 5.80
C ILE A 11 -53.68 -11.24 4.89
N PHE A 12 -53.15 -10.08 5.30
CA PHE A 12 -51.92 -9.49 4.73
C PHE A 12 -51.49 -8.23 5.51
N PRO A 13 -51.08 -8.35 6.78
CA PRO A 13 -49.97 -7.50 7.25
C PRO A 13 -48.84 -8.25 7.96
N LEU A 14 -49.03 -9.52 8.34
CA LEU A 14 -48.05 -10.24 9.16
C LEU A 14 -46.83 -10.77 8.38
N LEU A 15 -46.98 -11.04 7.07
CA LEU A 15 -45.86 -11.51 6.24
C LEU A 15 -44.86 -10.40 5.88
N ILE A 16 -45.28 -9.13 5.86
CA ILE A 16 -44.39 -8.00 5.58
C ILE A 16 -43.56 -7.63 6.82
N ALA A 17 -44.12 -7.78 8.03
CA ALA A 17 -43.38 -7.54 9.27
C ALA A 17 -42.25 -8.58 9.52
N LEU A 18 -42.45 -9.84 9.08
CA LEU A 18 -41.43 -10.90 9.20
C LEU A 18 -40.31 -10.80 8.17
N LEU A 19 -40.53 -10.12 7.04
CA LEU A 19 -39.49 -9.84 6.04
C LEU A 19 -38.60 -8.63 6.40
N ILE A 20 -39.08 -7.73 7.28
CA ILE A 20 -38.31 -6.55 7.72
C ILE A 20 -37.44 -6.86 8.96
N ALA A 21 -37.81 -7.86 9.78
CA ALA A 21 -37.04 -8.25 10.96
C ALA A 21 -35.80 -9.12 10.66
N GLY A 22 -35.60 -9.54 9.40
CA GLY A 22 -34.45 -10.35 8.97
C GLY A 22 -33.22 -9.53 8.53
N CYS A 23 -33.29 -8.20 8.58
CA CYS A 23 -32.17 -7.35 8.18
C CYS A 23 -31.46 -6.77 9.40
N SER A 24 -30.12 -6.86 9.38
CA SER A 24 -29.15 -6.20 10.26
C SER A 24 -28.83 -6.85 11.61
N SER A 25 -28.60 -8.15 11.65
CA SER A 25 -27.49 -8.64 12.48
C SER A 25 -26.22 -8.54 11.62
N THR A 26 -25.57 -7.37 11.58
CA THR A 26 -24.19 -7.28 11.11
C THR A 26 -23.36 -8.12 12.06
N GLU A 27 -23.09 -9.35 11.65
CA GLU A 27 -22.19 -10.25 12.35
C GLU A 27 -20.87 -9.50 12.52
N LYS A 28 -20.50 -9.20 13.77
CA LYS A 28 -19.24 -8.50 14.05
C LYS A 28 -18.13 -9.45 13.63
N ILE A 29 -17.52 -9.20 12.47
CA ILE A 29 -16.32 -9.93 12.03
C ILE A 29 -15.30 -9.74 13.16
N PRO A 30 -14.89 -10.82 13.85
CA PRO A 30 -13.93 -10.71 14.94
C PRO A 30 -12.61 -10.25 14.33
N VAL A 31 -12.24 -9.00 14.58
CA VAL A 31 -10.90 -8.48 14.24
C VAL A 31 -9.94 -9.19 15.17
N MET A 32 -9.17 -10.15 14.64
CA MET A 32 -8.14 -10.82 15.42
C MET A 32 -7.14 -9.77 15.91
N PRO A 33 -6.72 -9.82 17.19
CA PRO A 33 -5.64 -8.95 17.65
C PRO A 33 -4.39 -9.19 16.78
N ALA A 34 -3.61 -8.13 16.54
CA ALA A 34 -2.30 -8.28 15.91
C ALA A 34 -1.53 -9.37 16.65
N ALA A 35 -0.90 -10.28 15.91
CA ALA A 35 -0.08 -11.32 16.52
C ALA A 35 1.01 -10.64 17.36
N GLN A 36 1.23 -11.14 18.58
CA GLN A 36 2.37 -10.70 19.37
C GLN A 36 3.62 -11.32 18.77
N ASP A 37 4.60 -10.47 18.45
CA ASP A 37 5.89 -10.92 17.94
C ASP A 37 6.60 -11.81 18.97
N SER A 38 7.15 -12.93 18.51
CA SER A 38 7.98 -13.78 19.36
C SER A 38 9.28 -13.04 19.74
N PRO A 39 9.92 -13.37 20.87
CA PRO A 39 11.23 -12.79 21.21
C PRO A 39 12.28 -12.95 20.11
N GLU A 40 12.26 -14.08 19.39
CA GLU A 40 13.15 -14.35 18.26
C GLU A 40 12.84 -13.44 17.07
N GLU A 41 11.56 -13.19 16.77
CA GLU A 41 11.14 -12.26 15.71
C GLU A 41 11.58 -10.82 16.04
N ILE A 42 11.45 -10.41 17.30
CA ILE A 42 11.91 -9.09 17.77
C ILE A 42 13.43 -8.94 17.60
N LEU A 43 14.21 -9.94 18.04
CA LEU A 43 15.67 -9.91 17.90
C LEU A 43 16.08 -9.84 16.42
N ARG A 44 15.50 -10.70 15.58
CA ARG A 44 15.77 -10.73 14.14
C ARG A 44 15.43 -9.39 13.49
N ALA A 45 14.30 -8.79 13.84
CA ALA A 45 13.91 -7.49 13.31
C ALA A 45 14.88 -6.39 13.75
N GLY A 46 15.37 -6.42 15.00
CA GLY A 46 16.40 -5.51 15.49
C GLY A 46 17.70 -5.57 14.67
N GLU A 47 18.16 -6.78 14.35
CA GLU A 47 19.35 -6.97 13.50
C GLU A 47 19.16 -6.42 12.08
N ILE A 48 17.98 -6.60 11.50
CA ILE A 48 17.66 -6.08 10.16
C ILE A 48 17.65 -4.55 10.19
N TRP A 49 17.00 -3.94 11.19
CA TRP A 49 16.98 -2.47 11.32
C TRP A 49 18.38 -1.89 11.54
N GLN A 50 19.24 -2.58 12.29
CA GLN A 50 20.63 -2.17 12.43
C GLN A 50 21.35 -2.16 11.07
N LYS A 51 21.16 -3.19 10.24
CA LYS A 51 21.73 -3.24 8.88
C LYS A 51 21.22 -2.10 8.00
N VAL A 52 19.92 -1.81 8.06
CA VAL A 52 19.32 -0.67 7.33
C VAL A 52 19.98 0.66 7.77
N GLU A 53 20.14 0.87 9.08
CA GLU A 53 20.77 2.10 9.59
C GLU A 53 22.23 2.24 9.19
N GLU A 54 23.02 1.16 9.30
CA GLU A 54 24.43 1.14 8.91
C GLU A 54 24.59 1.43 7.40
N ARG A 55 23.70 0.86 6.58
CA ARG A 55 23.63 1.14 5.14
C ARG A 55 23.29 2.61 4.87
N ASN A 56 22.21 3.14 5.45
CA ASN A 56 21.77 4.51 5.14
C ASN A 56 22.83 5.56 5.56
N LYS A 57 23.60 5.28 6.63
CA LYS A 57 24.74 6.13 7.03
C LYS A 57 25.86 6.16 5.97
N THR A 58 26.07 5.07 5.24
CA THR A 58 27.24 4.89 4.35
C THR A 58 26.94 5.11 2.88
N VAL A 59 25.79 4.61 2.39
CA VAL A 59 25.42 4.61 0.97
C VAL A 59 24.72 5.90 0.57
N GLU A 60 23.74 6.36 1.34
CA GLU A 60 22.88 7.48 0.95
C GLU A 60 23.56 8.85 1.07
N ASN A 61 24.71 8.91 1.75
CA ASN A 61 25.57 10.10 1.83
C ASN A 61 26.70 10.09 0.80
N ASN A 62 26.87 9.01 0.02
CA ASN A 62 27.90 8.93 -1.00
C ASN A 62 27.49 9.74 -2.25
N PRO A 63 28.26 10.77 -2.67
CA PRO A 63 27.92 11.59 -3.83
C PRO A 63 27.74 10.80 -5.14
N GLU A 64 28.57 9.79 -5.38
CA GLU A 64 28.49 8.96 -6.60
C GLU A 64 27.20 8.15 -6.62
N TRP A 65 26.81 7.60 -5.46
CA TRP A 65 25.55 6.89 -5.33
C TRP A 65 24.36 7.84 -5.53
N ILE A 66 24.40 9.02 -4.91
CA ILE A 66 23.35 10.05 -5.06
C ILE A 66 23.16 10.39 -6.53
N ASP A 67 24.23 10.73 -7.25
CA ASP A 67 24.15 11.11 -8.67
C ASP A 67 23.61 9.96 -9.53
N ASN A 68 24.11 8.74 -9.30
CA ASN A 68 23.65 7.56 -10.04
C ASN A 68 22.18 7.22 -9.75
N SER A 69 21.70 7.45 -8.52
CA SER A 69 20.33 7.12 -8.10
C SER A 69 19.25 7.85 -8.90
N TYR A 70 19.57 8.99 -9.53
CA TYR A 70 18.65 9.76 -10.37
C TYR A 70 18.63 9.32 -11.84
N THR A 71 19.52 8.43 -12.26
CA THR A 71 19.66 8.07 -13.69
C THR A 71 18.69 6.96 -14.12
N GLY A 72 17.54 6.88 -13.46
CA GLY A 72 16.49 5.87 -13.68
C GLY A 72 16.47 4.76 -12.64
N ILE A 73 15.42 3.92 -12.70
CA ILE A 73 15.23 2.78 -11.80
C ILE A 73 16.29 1.71 -12.10
N LYS A 74 17.02 1.30 -11.07
CA LYS A 74 18.16 0.37 -11.18
C LYS A 74 17.83 -1.05 -10.71
N VAL A 75 16.72 -1.22 -9.99
CA VAL A 75 16.14 -2.54 -9.70
C VAL A 75 15.88 -3.27 -11.01
N ARG A 76 15.96 -4.60 -11.04
CA ARG A 76 15.77 -5.37 -12.27
C ARG A 76 14.30 -5.40 -12.68
N SER A 77 14.01 -5.19 -13.96
CA SER A 77 12.66 -5.41 -14.49
C SER A 77 12.39 -6.91 -14.67
N LEU A 78 11.25 -7.38 -14.18
CA LEU A 78 10.82 -8.77 -14.35
C LEU A 78 10.62 -9.12 -15.83
N SER A 79 10.16 -8.17 -16.66
CA SER A 79 9.98 -8.36 -18.12
C SER A 79 11.28 -8.74 -18.84
N THR A 80 12.42 -8.33 -18.30
CA THR A 80 13.76 -8.62 -18.86
C THR A 80 14.41 -9.87 -18.28
N LEU A 81 13.81 -10.46 -17.24
CA LEU A 81 14.36 -11.64 -16.57
C LEU A 81 14.08 -12.89 -17.42
N PRO A 82 15.10 -13.68 -17.81
CA PRO A 82 14.87 -14.90 -18.56
C PRO A 82 14.01 -15.89 -17.78
N ILE A 83 13.01 -16.49 -18.43
CA ILE A 83 12.08 -17.46 -17.81
C ILE A 83 12.81 -18.60 -17.10
N GLY A 84 13.95 -19.05 -17.64
CA GLY A 84 14.80 -20.08 -17.03
C GLY A 84 15.38 -19.72 -15.66
N LYS A 85 15.26 -18.45 -15.23
CA LYS A 85 15.72 -17.93 -13.93
C LYS A 85 14.61 -17.78 -12.90
N TYR A 86 13.34 -17.99 -13.26
CA TYR A 86 12.22 -17.72 -12.34
C TYR A 86 12.24 -18.61 -11.09
N ALA A 87 12.58 -19.89 -11.25
CA ALA A 87 12.66 -20.83 -10.13
C ALA A 87 13.77 -20.47 -9.12
N ASP A 88 14.82 -19.76 -9.54
CA ASP A 88 15.93 -19.33 -8.67
C ASP A 88 15.41 -18.35 -7.59
N TYR A 89 14.30 -17.65 -7.85
CA TYR A 89 13.70 -16.69 -6.91
C TYR A 89 12.94 -17.34 -5.74
N LYS A 90 12.78 -18.67 -5.75
CA LYS A 90 12.20 -19.42 -4.62
C LYS A 90 12.90 -19.12 -3.29
N LYS A 91 14.22 -18.88 -3.34
CA LYS A 91 15.05 -18.59 -2.16
C LYS A 91 14.65 -17.29 -1.43
N PHE A 92 13.99 -16.37 -2.13
CA PHE A 92 13.55 -15.07 -1.57
C PHE A 92 12.10 -15.10 -1.05
N LEU A 93 11.37 -16.21 -1.18
CA LEU A 93 9.99 -16.28 -0.69
C LEU A 93 9.93 -16.22 0.84
N ASP A 94 8.90 -15.58 1.36
CA ASP A 94 8.63 -15.49 2.81
C ASP A 94 7.60 -16.55 3.21
N ASP A 95 8.06 -17.78 3.47
CA ASP A 95 7.25 -19.00 3.62
C ASP A 95 6.26 -19.18 2.44
N GLY A 96 6.76 -19.01 1.23
CA GLY A 96 5.95 -19.08 0.00
C GLY A 96 5.20 -17.78 -0.35
N LYS A 97 5.23 -16.76 0.50
CA LYS A 97 4.58 -15.47 0.22
C LYS A 97 5.46 -14.59 -0.66
N VAL A 98 4.81 -13.82 -1.55
CA VAL A 98 5.40 -12.73 -2.31
C VAL A 98 4.70 -11.44 -1.95
N TYR A 99 5.47 -10.35 -1.84
CA TYR A 99 4.93 -9.02 -1.61
C TYR A 99 4.86 -8.27 -2.94
N ILE A 100 3.71 -7.65 -3.23
CA ILE A 100 3.57 -6.75 -4.37
C ILE A 100 3.15 -5.39 -3.87
N ILE A 101 3.93 -4.35 -4.19
CA ILE A 101 3.62 -2.96 -3.84
C ILE A 101 3.25 -2.22 -5.12
N ASN A 102 1.98 -1.86 -5.24
CA ASN A 102 1.43 -1.21 -6.41
C ASN A 102 1.58 0.32 -6.32
N HIS A 103 2.38 0.93 -7.19
CA HIS A 103 2.67 2.36 -7.19
C HIS A 103 3.17 2.87 -5.83
N PRO A 104 4.34 2.41 -5.36
CA PRO A 104 4.89 2.83 -4.07
C PRO A 104 5.06 4.36 -4.01
N ALA A 105 4.83 4.93 -2.83
CA ALA A 105 4.91 6.36 -2.51
C ALA A 105 4.09 7.28 -3.43
N TYR A 106 2.93 6.80 -3.89
CA TYR A 106 2.17 7.53 -4.89
C TYR A 106 1.77 8.95 -4.43
N TYR A 107 1.44 9.10 -3.14
CA TYR A 107 0.99 10.38 -2.62
C TYR A 107 2.11 11.41 -2.71
N THR A 108 3.32 11.13 -2.22
CA THR A 108 4.45 12.07 -2.26
C THR A 108 4.85 12.51 -3.67
N PHE A 109 4.85 11.58 -4.64
CA PHE A 109 5.42 11.87 -5.97
C PHE A 109 4.39 12.30 -7.02
N PHE A 110 3.11 11.96 -6.83
CA PHE A 110 2.06 12.15 -7.85
C PHE A 110 0.81 12.89 -7.37
N HIS A 111 0.63 13.09 -6.06
CA HIS A 111 -0.55 13.78 -5.52
C HIS A 111 -0.16 15.03 -4.71
N HIS A 112 0.83 14.90 -3.83
CA HIS A 112 1.24 15.94 -2.90
C HIS A 112 1.82 17.13 -3.65
N PRO A 113 1.51 18.38 -3.25
CA PRO A 113 2.11 19.56 -3.86
C PRO A 113 3.64 19.51 -3.83
N ARG A 114 4.27 20.15 -4.82
CA ARG A 114 5.73 20.20 -4.90
C ARG A 114 6.32 20.75 -3.61
N ILE A 115 7.23 19.99 -3.02
CA ILE A 115 8.02 20.46 -1.89
C ILE A 115 9.07 21.44 -2.43
N ASN A 116 8.89 22.73 -2.17
CA ASN A 116 9.79 23.78 -2.64
C ASN A 116 11.14 23.72 -1.91
N GLY A 117 12.22 23.54 -2.66
CA GLY A 117 13.55 23.20 -2.17
C GLY A 117 14.46 24.37 -1.83
N LYS A 118 14.02 25.36 -1.05
CA LYS A 118 15.00 26.28 -0.43
C LYS A 118 15.91 25.54 0.59
N ASP A 119 15.45 24.40 1.11
CA ASP A 119 16.17 23.50 2.03
C ASP A 119 16.54 22.14 1.41
N GLN A 120 16.54 21.99 0.08
CA GLN A 120 17.03 20.75 -0.53
C GLN A 120 18.56 20.75 -0.46
N SER A 121 19.12 20.26 0.65
CA SER A 121 20.50 19.78 0.61
C SER A 121 20.56 18.69 -0.46
N ALA A 122 21.61 18.69 -1.29
CA ALA A 122 21.75 17.69 -2.36
C ALA A 122 21.69 16.24 -1.85
N THR A 123 21.93 16.05 -0.55
CA THR A 123 21.97 14.77 0.17
C THR A 123 20.60 14.20 0.51
N LYS A 124 19.60 15.03 0.81
CA LYS A 124 18.34 14.55 1.39
C LYS A 124 17.23 14.39 0.35
N GLY A 125 16.49 13.29 0.44
CA GLY A 125 15.43 12.94 -0.49
C GLY A 125 14.14 13.68 -0.27
N ILE A 126 13.33 13.74 -1.34
CA ILE A 126 11.95 14.22 -1.24
C ILE A 126 11.13 13.43 -0.22
N MET A 127 11.25 12.09 -0.22
CA MET A 127 10.54 11.25 0.75
C MET A 127 10.97 11.58 2.18
N ASP A 128 12.27 11.62 2.47
CA ASP A 128 12.79 11.98 3.79
C ASP A 128 12.32 13.37 4.24
N ILE A 129 12.24 14.32 3.32
CA ILE A 129 11.72 15.66 3.60
C ILE A 129 10.21 15.62 3.91
N PHE A 130 9.45 14.82 3.17
CA PHE A 130 8.01 14.63 3.40
C PHE A 130 7.74 13.99 4.77
N LEU A 131 8.49 12.95 5.11
CA LEU A 131 8.36 12.22 6.39
C LEU A 131 8.82 13.05 7.60
N GLU A 132 9.86 13.88 7.48
CA GLU A 132 10.32 14.71 8.62
C GLU A 132 9.48 15.97 8.86
N LYS A 133 8.86 16.54 7.81
CA LYS A 133 8.12 17.79 7.97
C LYS A 133 6.71 17.53 8.52
N SER A 134 6.60 17.32 9.84
CA SER A 134 5.32 17.33 10.57
C SER A 134 4.59 18.69 10.47
N ASN A 135 5.35 19.75 10.16
CA ASN A 135 4.86 21.14 10.08
C ASN A 135 5.18 21.84 8.75
N ALA A 136 5.40 21.11 7.65
CA ALA A 136 5.51 21.75 6.32
C ALA A 136 4.27 22.61 6.13
N SER A 137 4.50 23.90 6.14
CA SER A 137 3.47 24.90 6.04
C SER A 137 2.69 24.70 4.75
N TRP A 138 1.51 24.10 4.85
CA TRP A 138 0.39 24.30 3.93
C TRP A 138 -0.11 25.77 4.01
N GLU A 139 0.80 26.74 4.15
CA GLU A 139 0.56 28.18 4.34
C GLU A 139 0.20 28.89 3.03
N GLY A 140 0.02 28.16 1.93
CA GLY A 140 -0.35 28.74 0.65
C GLY A 140 -1.85 28.94 0.43
N SER A 141 -2.73 28.41 1.28
CA SER A 141 -4.19 28.48 1.04
C SER A 141 -4.89 29.41 2.03
N SER A 142 -5.60 30.43 1.51
CA SER A 142 -6.45 31.35 2.27
C SER A 142 -7.75 30.68 2.74
N GLU A 143 -7.67 29.42 3.14
CA GLU A 143 -8.83 28.61 3.50
C GLU A 143 -9.20 28.79 4.97
N ASN A 144 -10.49 28.70 5.26
CA ASN A 144 -11.04 28.75 6.61
C ASN A 144 -10.49 27.61 7.51
N GLY A 145 -10.45 27.84 8.82
CA GLY A 145 -9.76 26.97 9.78
C GLY A 145 -10.20 25.51 9.80
N ALA A 146 -11.46 25.21 9.44
CA ALA A 146 -11.98 23.83 9.37
C ALA A 146 -11.38 23.04 8.18
N THR A 147 -11.26 23.67 7.02
CA THR A 147 -10.67 23.04 5.81
C THR A 147 -9.18 22.82 6.00
N LYS A 148 -8.49 23.82 6.60
CA LYS A 148 -7.07 23.71 6.97
C LYS A 148 -6.79 22.53 7.92
N ARG A 149 -7.65 22.32 8.93
CA ARG A 149 -7.52 21.20 9.88
C ARG A 149 -7.73 19.84 9.21
N TYR A 150 -8.77 19.71 8.39
CA TYR A 150 -9.06 18.47 7.67
C TYR A 150 -7.90 18.07 6.73
N LYS A 151 -7.31 19.04 6.02
CA LYS A 151 -6.11 18.81 5.20
C LYS A 151 -4.88 18.38 6.00
N LYS A 152 -4.71 18.88 7.23
CA LYS A 152 -3.62 18.47 8.11
C LYS A 152 -3.77 17.01 8.55
N GLU A 153 -4.92 16.65 9.13
CA GLU A 153 -5.17 15.27 9.61
C GLU A 153 -5.01 14.27 8.46
N PHE A 154 -5.49 14.63 7.26
CA PHE A 154 -5.30 13.87 6.05
C PHE A 154 -3.82 13.68 5.66
N ALA A 155 -3.03 14.76 5.66
CA ALA A 155 -1.60 14.68 5.37
C ALA A 155 -0.85 13.84 6.41
N ASP A 156 -1.26 13.87 7.67
CA ASP A 156 -0.69 13.05 8.75
C ASP A 156 -0.98 11.55 8.52
N ILE A 157 -2.20 11.19 8.12
CA ILE A 157 -2.57 9.81 7.73
C ILE A 157 -1.70 9.34 6.55
N MET A 158 -1.59 10.14 5.49
CA MET A 158 -0.80 9.75 4.32
C MET A 158 0.69 9.64 4.62
N ARG A 159 1.21 10.52 5.47
CA ARG A 159 2.60 10.44 5.94
C ARG A 159 2.84 9.13 6.67
N GLU A 160 1.91 8.72 7.52
CA GLU A 160 2.05 7.48 8.27
C GLU A 160 1.97 6.24 7.36
N PHE A 161 1.06 6.21 6.38
CA PHE A 161 1.04 5.14 5.37
C PHE A 161 2.35 5.07 4.56
N GLU A 162 2.84 6.20 4.05
CA GLU A 162 4.10 6.20 3.29
C GLU A 162 5.32 5.91 4.16
N ARG A 163 5.30 6.26 5.45
CA ARG A 163 6.33 5.83 6.42
C ARG A 163 6.32 4.31 6.58
N ILE A 164 5.14 3.72 6.79
CA ILE A 164 4.98 2.27 6.96
C ILE A 164 5.43 1.55 5.68
N GLU A 165 5.00 2.01 4.50
CA GLU A 165 5.39 1.43 3.21
C GLU A 165 6.90 1.56 2.95
N ASN A 166 7.48 2.74 3.20
CA ASN A 166 8.92 2.96 3.10
C ASN A 166 9.70 1.98 3.98
N ASN A 167 9.34 1.94 5.27
CA ASN A 167 9.98 1.08 6.25
C ASN A 167 9.86 -0.40 5.88
N PHE A 168 8.66 -0.81 5.44
CA PHE A 168 8.41 -2.17 4.99
C PHE A 168 9.31 -2.56 3.81
N MET A 169 9.45 -1.69 2.80
CA MET A 169 10.30 -1.96 1.65
C MET A 169 11.79 -2.00 2.02
N GLU A 170 12.27 -1.09 2.87
CA GLU A 170 13.66 -1.13 3.36
C GLU A 170 13.96 -2.41 4.13
N PHE A 171 13.03 -2.80 5.02
CA PHE A 171 13.16 -3.99 5.84
C PHE A 171 13.17 -5.25 4.97
N LYS A 172 12.16 -5.42 4.09
CA LYS A 172 12.03 -6.64 3.27
C LYS A 172 13.08 -6.77 2.20
N SER A 173 13.54 -5.67 1.61
CA SER A 173 14.67 -5.72 0.66
C SER A 173 15.98 -6.11 1.35
N THR A 174 16.19 -5.65 2.59
CA THR A 174 17.37 -5.97 3.42
C THR A 174 17.32 -7.40 3.99
N GLU A 175 16.11 -7.90 4.26
CA GLU A 175 15.84 -9.31 4.60
C GLU A 175 15.92 -10.24 3.37
N GLU A 176 16.19 -9.70 2.19
CA GLU A 176 16.20 -10.44 0.92
C GLU A 176 14.90 -11.20 0.66
N LYS A 177 13.75 -10.59 1.00
CA LYS A 177 12.43 -11.12 0.69
C LYS A 177 11.94 -10.60 -0.65
N LEU A 178 11.19 -11.45 -1.36
CA LEU A 178 10.72 -11.16 -2.71
C LEU A 178 9.66 -10.05 -2.68
N VAL A 179 10.05 -8.88 -3.17
CA VAL A 179 9.16 -7.72 -3.35
C VAL A 179 9.08 -7.40 -4.84
N ILE A 180 7.87 -7.31 -5.38
CA ILE A 180 7.64 -6.87 -6.75
C ILE A 180 6.98 -5.51 -6.70
N LEU A 181 7.60 -4.53 -7.35
CA LEU A 181 7.06 -3.18 -7.46
C LEU A 181 6.28 -3.07 -8.78
N ILE A 182 5.04 -2.60 -8.71
CA ILE A 182 4.35 -2.12 -9.91
C ILE A 182 4.59 -0.62 -9.97
N ILE A 183 5.37 -0.17 -10.93
CA ILE A 183 5.77 1.23 -11.08
C ILE A 183 4.78 1.93 -12.01
N PRO A 184 4.33 3.17 -11.72
CA PRO A 184 3.47 3.92 -12.62
C PRO A 184 4.07 4.02 -14.04
N GLY A 185 3.40 3.46 -15.04
CA GLY A 185 3.92 3.45 -16.41
C GLY A 185 4.09 4.84 -17.00
N ASN A 186 5.20 5.09 -17.70
CA ASN A 186 5.51 6.39 -18.31
C ASN A 186 5.42 7.59 -17.34
N TYR A 187 5.65 7.37 -16.04
CA TYR A 187 5.42 8.39 -14.99
C TYR A 187 6.14 9.72 -15.25
N LYS A 188 7.32 9.70 -15.89
CA LYS A 188 8.08 10.93 -16.21
C LYS A 188 7.31 11.89 -17.11
N LYS A 189 6.39 11.38 -17.94
CA LYS A 189 5.55 12.17 -18.85
C LYS A 189 4.18 12.49 -18.24
N TYR A 190 3.87 11.93 -17.06
CA TYR A 190 2.58 12.13 -16.42
C TYR A 190 2.46 13.55 -15.89
N SER A 191 1.32 14.20 -16.13
CA SER A 191 1.09 15.60 -15.75
C SER A 191 1.26 15.82 -14.25
N ASN A 192 0.84 14.85 -13.45
CA ASN A 192 0.85 14.93 -11.98
C ASN A 192 2.17 14.46 -11.38
N TYR A 193 3.13 13.97 -12.17
CA TYR A 193 4.48 13.78 -11.64
C TYR A 193 5.10 15.13 -11.32
N VAL A 194 5.28 15.38 -10.03
CA VAL A 194 5.55 16.71 -9.49
C VAL A 194 6.99 17.18 -9.78
N TYR A 195 7.88 16.24 -10.10
CA TYR A 195 9.32 16.47 -10.31
C TYR A 195 9.76 16.34 -11.78
N LYS A 196 8.81 16.36 -12.74
CA LYS A 196 9.06 16.16 -14.18
C LYS A 196 10.10 17.07 -14.86
N ASN A 197 10.38 18.25 -14.29
CA ASN A 197 11.35 19.22 -14.83
C ASN A 197 12.66 19.27 -14.03
N GLY A 198 12.90 18.30 -13.13
CA GLY A 198 14.08 18.25 -12.27
C GLY A 198 14.81 16.92 -12.36
N ARG A 199 15.57 16.60 -11.31
CA ARG A 199 16.10 15.25 -11.12
C ARG A 199 14.95 14.28 -10.89
N ASP A 200 15.21 13.01 -11.19
CA ASP A 200 14.21 11.96 -11.09
C ASP A 200 14.05 11.47 -9.64
N GLU A 201 13.38 12.27 -8.82
CA GLU A 201 13.23 12.02 -7.38
C GLU A 201 12.50 10.71 -7.08
N TYR A 202 11.61 10.27 -7.98
CA TYR A 202 10.94 8.98 -7.83
C TYR A 202 11.90 7.80 -8.05
N ALA A 203 12.73 7.85 -9.11
CA ALA A 203 13.76 6.83 -9.30
C ALA A 203 14.76 6.79 -8.14
N ARG A 204 15.19 7.94 -7.62
CA ARG A 204 16.05 7.98 -6.42
C ARG A 204 15.39 7.26 -5.26
N TYR A 205 14.12 7.55 -4.97
CA TYR A 205 13.38 6.91 -3.89
C TYR A 205 13.34 5.39 -4.03
N ILE A 206 12.95 4.87 -5.20
CA ILE A 206 12.92 3.42 -5.46
C ILE A 206 14.31 2.81 -5.27
N ASN A 207 15.35 3.45 -5.79
CA ASN A 207 16.72 2.96 -5.68
C ASN A 207 17.23 2.96 -4.22
N ALA A 208 16.84 3.96 -3.42
CA ALA A 208 17.15 4.07 -2.00
C ALA A 208 16.49 2.95 -1.20
N VAL A 209 15.16 2.90 -1.25
CA VAL A 209 14.35 2.04 -0.37
C VAL A 209 14.57 0.55 -0.65
N THR A 210 14.94 0.20 -1.88
CA THR A 210 15.21 -1.19 -2.29
C THR A 210 16.68 -1.58 -2.13
N ASN A 211 17.58 -0.59 -1.98
CA ASN A 211 19.03 -0.77 -2.03
C ASN A 211 19.51 -1.66 -3.19
N LEU A 212 18.80 -1.63 -4.31
CA LEU A 212 19.12 -2.45 -5.49
C LEU A 212 19.17 -3.96 -5.20
N SER A 213 18.46 -4.41 -4.17
CA SER A 213 18.46 -5.81 -3.73
C SER A 213 18.01 -6.74 -4.85
N GLU A 214 18.68 -7.89 -4.99
CA GLU A 214 18.33 -8.90 -5.99
C GLU A 214 16.97 -9.57 -5.75
N SER A 215 16.44 -9.46 -4.53
CA SER A 215 15.10 -9.93 -4.17
C SER A 215 13.99 -8.95 -4.59
N VAL A 216 14.33 -7.78 -5.13
CA VAL A 216 13.35 -6.80 -5.61
C VAL A 216 13.31 -6.83 -7.13
N LEU A 217 12.11 -6.92 -7.67
CA LEU A 217 11.83 -6.82 -9.10
C LEU A 217 10.81 -5.71 -9.36
N TYR A 218 10.72 -5.24 -10.60
CA TYR A 218 9.62 -4.35 -10.97
C TYR A 218 8.99 -4.67 -12.33
N LEU A 219 7.73 -4.28 -12.48
CA LEU A 219 7.00 -4.13 -13.74
C LEU A 219 6.43 -2.72 -13.81
N GLU A 220 6.07 -2.27 -15.01
CA GLU A 220 5.37 -0.99 -15.18
C GLU A 220 3.88 -1.23 -15.37
N SER A 221 3.04 -0.42 -14.72
CA SER A 221 1.62 -0.40 -15.02
C SER A 221 1.37 0.18 -16.42
N LYS A 222 0.25 -0.17 -17.01
CA LYS A 222 -0.20 0.32 -18.33
C LYS A 222 -0.34 1.84 -18.37
N LYS A 223 -0.71 2.46 -17.24
CA LYS A 223 -0.93 3.91 -17.12
C LYS A 223 -0.44 4.38 -15.75
N PRO A 224 0.05 5.63 -15.63
CA PRO A 224 0.61 6.12 -14.39
C PRO A 224 -0.43 6.31 -13.27
N ASN A 225 -1.72 6.26 -13.58
CA ASN A 225 -2.82 6.48 -12.64
C ASN A 225 -3.81 5.30 -12.60
N ARG A 226 -3.34 4.11 -13.00
CA ARG A 226 -4.08 2.85 -12.91
C ARG A 226 -3.12 1.73 -12.57
N GLY A 227 -3.51 0.82 -11.68
CA GLY A 227 -2.66 -0.31 -11.29
C GLY A 227 -2.58 -1.43 -12.32
N LEU A 228 -3.40 -1.39 -13.38
CA LEU A 228 -3.44 -2.44 -14.41
C LEU A 228 -2.10 -2.62 -15.12
N LEU A 229 -1.68 -3.87 -15.29
CA LEU A 229 -0.61 -4.25 -16.21
C LEU A 229 -1.15 -4.40 -17.64
N ILE A 230 -0.26 -4.33 -18.63
CA ILE A 230 -0.57 -4.87 -19.96
C ILE A 230 -0.64 -6.41 -19.89
N ASP A 231 -1.33 -7.04 -20.83
CA ASP A 231 -1.63 -8.47 -20.76
C ASP A 231 -0.34 -9.32 -20.81
N GLU A 232 0.67 -8.89 -21.56
CA GLU A 232 1.97 -9.53 -21.62
C GLU A 232 2.67 -9.54 -20.26
N ASP A 233 2.76 -8.39 -19.60
CA ASP A 233 3.39 -8.26 -18.28
C ASP A 233 2.59 -8.98 -17.18
N LEU A 234 1.26 -9.01 -17.29
CA LEU A 234 0.42 -9.80 -16.39
C LEU A 234 0.70 -11.30 -16.52
N ASN A 235 0.80 -11.80 -17.76
CA ASN A 235 1.14 -13.20 -18.03
C ASN A 235 2.55 -13.53 -17.53
N THR A 236 3.51 -12.64 -17.76
CA THR A 236 4.87 -12.75 -17.22
C THR A 236 4.87 -12.82 -15.70
N LEU A 237 4.13 -11.95 -15.01
CA LEU A 237 3.99 -11.95 -13.55
C LEU A 237 3.38 -13.26 -13.06
N ALA A 238 2.29 -13.72 -13.67
CA ALA A 238 1.62 -14.95 -13.29
C ALA A 238 2.52 -16.19 -13.46
N GLU A 239 3.21 -16.31 -14.61
CA GLU A 239 4.16 -17.39 -14.86
C GLU A 239 5.34 -17.34 -13.87
N PHE A 240 5.87 -16.15 -13.59
CA PHE A 240 6.93 -15.95 -12.60
C PHE A 240 6.53 -16.44 -11.22
N LEU A 241 5.37 -16.00 -10.70
CA LEU A 241 4.88 -16.38 -9.38
C LEU A 241 4.68 -17.91 -9.27
N GLN A 242 4.12 -18.54 -10.30
CA GLN A 242 3.96 -19.99 -10.35
C GLN A 242 5.30 -20.72 -10.36
N LYS A 243 6.27 -20.28 -11.18
CA LYS A 243 7.59 -20.93 -11.30
C LYS A 243 8.50 -20.70 -10.11
N ALA A 244 8.42 -19.54 -9.47
CA ALA A 244 9.09 -19.27 -8.20
C ALA A 244 8.54 -20.14 -7.07
N GLY A 245 7.31 -20.65 -7.21
CA GLY A 245 6.63 -21.47 -6.20
C GLY A 245 5.93 -20.64 -5.14
N ALA A 246 5.43 -19.46 -5.50
CA ALA A 246 4.63 -18.63 -4.62
C ALA A 246 3.30 -19.33 -4.27
N THR A 247 2.92 -19.26 -3.00
CA THR A 247 1.67 -19.83 -2.46
C THR A 247 0.63 -18.76 -2.14
N SER A 248 1.03 -17.50 -2.01
CA SER A 248 0.12 -16.36 -1.87
C SER A 248 0.82 -15.05 -2.22
N VAL A 249 0.01 -14.06 -2.58
CA VAL A 249 0.46 -12.68 -2.83
C VAL A 249 -0.13 -11.78 -1.76
N LEU A 250 0.74 -11.00 -1.10
CA LEU A 250 0.38 -9.93 -0.19
C LEU A 250 0.51 -8.61 -0.94
N LEU A 251 -0.62 -7.97 -1.19
CA LEU A 251 -0.73 -6.75 -1.98
C LEU A 251 -0.83 -5.53 -1.06
N GLY A 252 -0.01 -4.52 -1.33
CA GLY A 252 -0.17 -3.16 -0.82
C GLY A 252 0.10 -2.14 -1.93
N GLY A 253 0.16 -0.85 -1.59
CA GLY A 253 0.55 0.21 -2.51
C GLY A 253 -0.39 1.41 -2.50
N GLU A 254 -0.88 1.84 -3.66
CA GLU A 254 -1.77 3.00 -3.81
C GLU A 254 -3.17 2.74 -3.23
N TYR A 255 -4.03 3.74 -3.37
CA TYR A 255 -5.38 3.84 -2.88
C TYR A 255 -6.28 2.62 -3.20
N ILE A 256 -6.78 2.03 -2.12
CA ILE A 256 -7.93 1.12 -2.12
C ILE A 256 -9.12 1.80 -2.81
N GLY A 257 -9.85 1.04 -3.63
CA GLY A 257 -10.98 1.55 -4.42
C GLY A 257 -10.57 2.26 -5.72
N ARG A 258 -9.27 2.30 -6.04
CA ARG A 258 -8.74 2.87 -7.29
C ARG A 258 -7.75 1.92 -7.96
N CYS A 259 -6.47 2.29 -7.99
CA CYS A 259 -5.44 1.56 -8.72
C CYS A 259 -5.19 0.18 -8.13
N GLU A 260 -5.22 0.06 -6.79
CA GLU A 260 -5.02 -1.21 -6.12
C GLU A 260 -6.18 -2.18 -6.38
N GLU A 261 -7.43 -1.71 -6.43
CA GLU A 261 -8.57 -2.57 -6.71
C GLU A 261 -8.56 -3.09 -8.16
N GLU A 262 -8.28 -2.23 -9.15
CA GLU A 262 -8.14 -2.66 -10.55
C GLU A 262 -7.05 -3.73 -10.69
N PHE A 263 -5.90 -3.54 -10.04
CA PHE A 263 -4.79 -4.49 -10.05
C PHE A 263 -5.15 -5.79 -9.32
N TYR A 264 -5.79 -5.70 -8.15
CA TYR A 264 -6.27 -6.84 -7.37
C TYR A 264 -7.17 -7.75 -8.21
N LYS A 265 -8.15 -7.16 -8.92
CA LYS A 265 -9.06 -7.90 -9.82
C LYS A 265 -8.30 -8.60 -10.94
N GLN A 266 -7.43 -7.86 -11.62
CA GLN A 266 -6.66 -8.37 -12.76
C GLN A 266 -5.75 -9.54 -12.33
N LEU A 267 -4.99 -9.36 -11.25
CA LEU A 267 -4.06 -10.35 -10.73
C LEU A 267 -4.77 -11.58 -10.17
N SER A 268 -5.84 -11.38 -9.38
CA SER A 268 -6.63 -12.49 -8.84
C SER A 268 -7.28 -13.32 -9.94
N GLY A 269 -7.73 -12.68 -11.03
CA GLY A 269 -8.25 -13.37 -12.20
C GLY A 269 -7.20 -14.23 -12.90
N ALA A 270 -5.98 -13.71 -13.06
CA ALA A 270 -4.87 -14.42 -13.70
C ALA A 270 -4.31 -15.59 -12.86
N LEU A 271 -4.24 -15.42 -11.54
CA LEU A 271 -3.70 -16.44 -10.62
C LEU A 271 -4.75 -17.48 -10.17
N GLY A 272 -6.03 -17.11 -10.22
CA GLY A 272 -7.13 -17.95 -9.75
C GLY A 272 -7.02 -18.29 -8.26
N ALA A 273 -7.62 -19.42 -7.87
CA ALA A 273 -7.62 -19.86 -6.47
C ALA A 273 -6.29 -20.50 -6.01
N ALA A 274 -5.38 -20.81 -6.94
CA ALA A 274 -4.13 -21.52 -6.65
C ALA A 274 -3.13 -20.65 -5.87
N ILE A 275 -3.07 -19.35 -6.19
CA ILE A 275 -2.22 -18.37 -5.50
C ILE A 275 -3.15 -17.21 -5.07
N PRO A 276 -3.76 -17.28 -3.87
CA PRO A 276 -4.63 -16.22 -3.40
C PRO A 276 -3.88 -14.88 -3.30
N VAL A 277 -4.54 -13.82 -3.73
CA VAL A 277 -4.14 -12.43 -3.53
C VAL A 277 -4.89 -11.89 -2.31
N GLU A 278 -4.17 -11.29 -1.37
CA GLU A 278 -4.69 -10.73 -0.13
C GLU A 278 -4.19 -9.28 0.01
N ILE A 279 -5.10 -8.33 0.25
CA ILE A 279 -4.75 -6.93 0.52
C ILE A 279 -4.22 -6.80 1.95
N VAL A 280 -3.17 -6.01 2.11
CA VAL A 280 -2.49 -5.71 3.37
C VAL A 280 -2.90 -4.31 3.83
N PRO A 281 -3.86 -4.17 4.76
CA PRO A 281 -4.43 -2.87 5.12
C PRO A 281 -3.41 -1.83 5.54
N GLU A 282 -2.32 -2.25 6.19
CA GLU A 282 -1.27 -1.37 6.68
C GLU A 282 -0.45 -0.72 5.56
N LEU A 283 -0.43 -1.35 4.38
CA LEU A 283 0.28 -0.89 3.19
C LEU A 283 -0.67 -0.31 2.14
N SER A 284 -1.95 -0.20 2.45
CA SER A 284 -3.01 0.07 1.47
C SER A 284 -3.82 1.29 1.93
N PRO A 285 -3.34 2.52 1.64
CA PRO A 285 -3.99 3.75 2.01
C PRO A 285 -5.33 3.89 1.31
N VAL A 286 -6.11 4.84 1.80
CA VAL A 286 -7.38 5.23 1.18
C VAL A 286 -7.14 6.48 0.37
N SER A 287 -7.82 6.62 -0.77
CA SER A 287 -7.69 7.84 -1.57
C SER A 287 -8.09 9.08 -0.76
N PRO A 288 -7.38 10.21 -0.94
CA PRO A 288 -7.66 11.45 -0.23
C PRO A 288 -9.08 11.96 -0.40
N GLU A 289 -9.59 11.87 -1.62
CA GLU A 289 -10.92 12.31 -1.98
C GLU A 289 -12.02 11.40 -1.39
N ASP A 290 -11.62 10.23 -0.92
CA ASP A 290 -12.51 9.19 -0.37
C ASP A 290 -12.45 9.20 1.16
N MET A 291 -11.52 9.97 1.75
CA MET A 291 -11.44 10.16 3.18
C MET A 291 -12.57 11.04 3.69
N ASN A 292 -13.36 10.53 4.63
CA ASN A 292 -14.42 11.29 5.28
C ASN A 292 -14.08 11.54 6.76
N ARG A 293 -14.92 12.32 7.48
CA ARG A 293 -14.68 12.67 8.89
C ARG A 293 -14.54 11.48 9.84
N ARG A 294 -15.00 10.27 9.46
CA ARG A 294 -14.89 9.04 10.26
C ARG A 294 -13.50 8.41 10.16
N MET A 295 -12.65 8.86 9.24
CA MET A 295 -11.29 8.33 9.07
C MET A 295 -10.26 8.97 10.01
N LYS A 296 -10.69 9.83 10.94
CA LYS A 296 -9.87 10.27 12.09
C LYS A 296 -9.43 9.09 12.95
N ASP A 297 -10.21 8.02 12.93
CA ASP A 297 -9.94 6.80 13.69
C ASP A 297 -8.87 5.91 13.00
N LEU A 298 -8.34 6.32 11.84
CA LEU A 298 -7.21 5.62 11.21
C LEU A 298 -5.89 5.86 11.95
N LEU A 299 -5.78 6.90 12.76
CA LEU A 299 -4.63 7.13 13.62
C LEU A 299 -4.99 6.91 15.08
N ASP A 300 -4.08 6.29 15.84
CA ASP A 300 -4.18 6.16 17.28
C ASP A 300 -3.77 7.45 18.02
N ALA A 301 -3.78 7.41 19.36
CA ALA A 301 -3.43 8.56 20.19
C ALA A 301 -1.96 9.01 20.03
N ASP A 302 -1.10 8.15 19.49
CA ASP A 302 0.31 8.41 19.21
C ASP A 302 0.54 8.81 17.74
N ASN A 303 -0.53 9.08 16.98
CA ASN A 303 -0.54 9.35 15.54
C ASN A 303 0.01 8.21 14.67
N LYS A 304 -0.04 6.96 15.16
CA LYS A 304 0.31 5.78 14.37
C LYS A 304 -0.92 5.18 13.71
N LEU A 305 -0.72 4.44 12.62
CA LEU A 305 -1.83 3.76 11.94
C LEU A 305 -2.51 2.75 12.88
N ASP A 306 -3.81 2.95 13.16
CA ASP A 306 -4.65 1.93 13.76
C ASP A 306 -5.01 0.90 12.68
N VAL A 307 -4.18 -0.14 12.62
CA VAL A 307 -4.37 -1.30 11.74
C VAL A 307 -5.78 -1.88 11.85
N ARG A 308 -6.37 -1.95 13.05
CA ARG A 308 -7.71 -2.53 13.22
C ARG A 308 -8.76 -1.64 12.56
N ALA A 309 -8.62 -0.33 12.69
CA ALA A 309 -9.50 0.62 12.01
C ALA A 309 -9.33 0.55 10.49
N ALA A 310 -8.09 0.47 9.99
CA ALA A 310 -7.80 0.27 8.57
C ALA A 310 -8.46 -1.03 8.04
N THR A 311 -8.21 -2.18 8.69
CA THR A 311 -8.86 -3.46 8.34
C THR A 311 -10.38 -3.35 8.35
N TYR A 312 -10.96 -2.76 9.41
CA TYR A 312 -12.40 -2.62 9.57
C TYR A 312 -13.02 -1.78 8.44
N ASN A 313 -12.38 -0.68 8.06
CA ASN A 313 -12.89 0.22 7.02
C ASN A 313 -12.93 -0.46 5.65
N ILE A 314 -11.92 -1.29 5.32
CA ILE A 314 -11.89 -2.06 4.07
C ILE A 314 -12.97 -3.16 4.09
N LEU A 315 -13.05 -3.97 5.16
CA LEU A 315 -14.02 -5.08 5.25
C LEU A 315 -15.48 -4.64 5.17
N ASN A 316 -15.79 -3.44 5.66
CA ASN A 316 -17.15 -2.93 5.72
C ASN A 316 -17.48 -1.97 4.58
N ASP A 317 -16.63 -1.93 3.54
CA ASP A 317 -16.69 -0.98 2.41
C ASP A 317 -17.10 0.42 2.88
N LYS A 318 -16.44 0.92 3.94
CA LYS A 318 -16.72 2.28 4.45
C LYS A 318 -16.30 3.37 3.47
N TYR A 319 -15.65 2.98 2.38
CA TYR A 319 -15.29 3.80 1.23
C TYR A 319 -16.44 3.91 0.21
N GLU A 320 -17.45 3.04 0.29
CA GLU A 320 -18.60 2.96 -0.64
C GLU A 320 -18.17 2.84 -2.11
N LYS A 321 -17.07 2.12 -2.34
CA LYS A 321 -16.35 2.15 -3.62
C LYS A 321 -15.80 0.81 -4.06
N LEU A 322 -15.74 -0.17 -3.15
CA LEU A 322 -15.24 -1.48 -3.50
C LEU A 322 -16.29 -2.23 -4.32
N GLU A 323 -15.98 -2.48 -5.60
CA GLU A 323 -16.79 -3.36 -6.44
C GLU A 323 -16.50 -4.84 -6.14
N THR A 324 -15.47 -5.12 -5.34
CA THR A 324 -15.07 -6.47 -4.91
C THR A 324 -14.95 -6.58 -3.40
N CYS A 325 -15.16 -7.78 -2.86
CA CYS A 325 -14.84 -8.11 -1.47
C CYS A 325 -13.43 -8.72 -1.43
N PRO A 326 -12.36 -7.91 -1.28
CA PRO A 326 -11.01 -8.45 -1.27
C PRO A 326 -10.79 -9.38 -0.09
N LYS A 327 -9.95 -10.40 -0.27
CA LYS A 327 -9.34 -11.09 0.86
C LYS A 327 -8.36 -10.14 1.54
N ILE A 328 -8.36 -10.14 2.86
CA ILE A 328 -7.52 -9.24 3.65
C ILE A 328 -6.63 -10.05 4.57
N ARG A 329 -5.36 -9.64 4.66
CA ARG A 329 -4.41 -10.19 5.62
C ARG A 329 -3.52 -9.08 6.16
N ASN A 330 -3.59 -8.90 7.48
CA ASN A 330 -2.67 -8.03 8.20
C ASN A 330 -1.26 -8.62 8.22
N LEU A 331 -0.24 -7.76 8.26
CA LEU A 331 1.12 -8.21 8.49
C LEU A 331 1.23 -8.85 9.88
N LYS A 332 2.00 -9.94 9.98
CA LYS A 332 2.15 -10.66 11.26
C LYS A 332 2.86 -9.82 12.33
N SER A 333 3.72 -8.89 11.92
CA SER A 333 4.68 -8.24 12.81
C SER A 333 4.71 -6.73 12.61
N ARG A 334 4.44 -5.99 13.68
CA ARG A 334 4.60 -4.52 13.70
C ARG A 334 6.06 -4.10 13.50
N MET A 335 6.99 -4.97 13.89
CA MET A 335 8.43 -4.74 13.76
C MET A 335 8.91 -4.66 12.30
N THR A 336 8.08 -5.06 11.33
CA THR A 336 8.39 -4.91 9.91
C THR A 336 8.22 -3.47 9.39
N TYR A 337 7.62 -2.57 10.17
CA TYR A 337 7.39 -1.17 9.76
C TYR A 337 7.52 -0.13 10.89
N GLU A 338 7.73 -0.55 12.13
CA GLU A 338 8.11 0.33 13.25
C GLU A 338 9.62 0.20 13.53
N LYS A 339 10.38 1.25 13.20
CA LYS A 339 11.81 1.31 13.46
C LYS A 339 12.08 1.50 14.97
N PRO A 340 12.92 0.67 15.62
CA PRO A 340 13.22 0.80 17.04
C PRO A 340 13.74 2.20 17.39
N GLY A 341 13.16 2.83 18.42
CA GLY A 341 13.64 4.12 18.94
C GLY A 341 13.23 5.35 18.13
N GLU A 342 12.46 5.19 17.06
CA GLU A 342 11.89 6.30 16.29
C GLU A 342 10.81 7.02 17.12
N LYS A 343 11.20 8.07 17.85
CA LYS A 343 10.27 9.01 18.48
C LYS A 343 9.79 9.99 17.41
N GLN A 344 8.49 10.03 17.14
CA GLN A 344 7.93 11.07 16.28
C GLN A 344 7.87 12.41 17.04
N HIS A 345 8.27 13.50 16.37
CA HIS A 345 8.39 14.85 16.91
C HIS A 345 7.15 15.72 16.71
#